data_AF-A0A821M7F9-F1
#
_entry.id   AF-A0A821M7F9-F1
#
_cell.length_a   1.000
_cell.length_b   1.000
_cell.length_c   1.000
_cell.angle_alpha   90.00
_cell.angle_beta   90.00
_cell.angle_gamma   90.00
#
_symmetry.space_group_name_H-M   'P 1'
#
loop_
_entity.id
_entity.type
_entity.pdbx_description
1 polymer ?
#
loop_
_entity_poly.entity_id
_entity_poly.type
_entity_poly.pdbx_seq_one_letter_code
_entity_poly.pdbx_strand_id
1 'polypeptide(L)'
;PLCGVLETNDRQSVYYAIFHDGPQTVLLFAEETNLIEAVTNIPSLGESMNQHIQIGIRDIGIAIIDDIARNDLFYISIGKSKEIWMETSKSHIKPLSHNLNKHLDEQYELYFKDQNAHPNDEDFANKKYRIDEHRDVSFDDYTAELTDHQGHRVLVKRQVLDGLWIGFAWSTSNAAFHVRINRVQIDNEHEFALFPVVLNPIVSKAAGTDIRMFHFDQ
;
A
#
# COMPACT_ATOMS: atom_id res chain seq x y z
N PRO A 1 -10.25 3.12 -24.68
CA PRO A 1 -8.92 2.49 -24.56
C PRO A 1 -7.93 3.28 -25.41
N LEU A 2 -6.80 3.71 -24.85
CA LEU A 2 -5.73 4.37 -25.60
C LEU A 2 -4.74 3.30 -26.06
N CYS A 3 -4.51 3.13 -27.36
CA CYS A 3 -3.53 2.18 -27.89
C CYS A 3 -2.40 2.91 -28.63
N GLY A 4 -1.22 2.29 -28.68
CA GLY A 4 -0.05 2.83 -29.37
C GLY A 4 1.03 1.79 -29.61
N VAL A 5 2.14 2.23 -30.20
CA VAL A 5 3.31 1.41 -30.52
C VAL A 5 4.56 2.08 -29.97
N LEU A 6 5.41 1.30 -29.31
CA LEU A 6 6.74 1.68 -28.88
C LEU A 6 7.76 0.95 -29.76
N GLU A 7 8.71 1.69 -30.33
CA GLU A 7 9.87 1.08 -30.97
C GLU A 7 11.01 0.97 -29.95
N THR A 8 11.54 -0.23 -29.81
CA THR A 8 12.72 -0.51 -28.98
C THR A 8 14.00 -0.18 -29.73
N ASN A 9 15.12 -0.06 -29.01
CA ASN A 9 16.43 0.25 -29.60
C ASN A 9 16.91 -0.82 -30.60
N ASP A 10 16.42 -2.05 -30.46
CA ASP A 10 16.64 -3.19 -31.34
C ASP A 10 15.60 -3.29 -32.49
N ARG A 11 14.78 -2.24 -32.69
CA ARG A 11 13.73 -2.14 -33.73
C ARG A 11 12.61 -3.18 -33.60
N GLN A 12 12.41 -3.74 -32.41
CA GLN A 12 11.20 -4.51 -32.12
C GLN A 12 10.06 -3.54 -31.78
N SER A 13 8.92 -3.73 -32.42
CA SER A 13 7.71 -2.97 -32.11
C SER A 13 6.96 -3.66 -30.98
N VAL A 14 6.78 -2.94 -29.87
CA VAL A 14 5.94 -3.37 -28.75
C VAL A 14 4.67 -2.53 -28.78
N TYR A 15 3.54 -3.17 -28.96
CA TYR A 15 2.24 -2.54 -28.91
C TYR A 15 1.80 -2.36 -27.46
N TYR A 16 1.04 -1.30 -27.16
CA TYR A 16 0.46 -1.12 -25.84
C TYR A 16 -1.00 -0.66 -25.90
N ALA A 17 -1.74 -0.95 -24.84
CA ALA A 17 -3.09 -0.45 -24.63
C ALA A 17 -3.33 -0.05 -23.17
N ILE A 18 -3.98 1.09 -22.97
CA ILE A 18 -4.44 1.60 -21.69
C ILE A 18 -5.96 1.48 -21.64
N PHE A 19 -6.48 0.71 -20.69
CA PHE A 19 -7.91 0.54 -20.48
C PHE A 19 -8.24 0.44 -18.99
N HIS A 20 -9.52 0.57 -18.65
CA HIS A 20 -9.98 0.40 -17.28
C HIS A 20 -10.50 -1.03 -17.09
N ASP A 21 -10.02 -1.71 -16.05
CA ASP A 21 -10.59 -2.96 -15.55
C ASP A 21 -11.13 -2.71 -14.14
N GLY A 22 -12.45 -2.53 -14.05
CA GLY A 22 -13.10 -2.00 -12.84
C GLY A 22 -12.54 -0.61 -12.45
N PRO A 23 -12.08 -0.42 -11.19
CA PRO A 23 -11.48 0.84 -10.75
C PRO A 23 -10.00 0.99 -11.14
N GLN A 24 -9.38 -0.02 -11.73
CA GLN A 24 -7.95 0.01 -12.03
C GLN A 24 -7.70 0.48 -13.46
N THR A 25 -6.65 1.27 -13.66
CA THR A 25 -6.13 1.58 -15.00
C THR A 25 -5.04 0.58 -15.35
N VAL A 26 -5.26 -0.20 -16.40
CA VAL A 26 -4.38 -1.27 -16.88
C VAL A 26 -3.60 -0.77 -18.10
N LEU A 27 -2.27 -0.88 -18.07
CA LEU A 27 -1.39 -0.73 -19.23
C LEU A 27 -0.90 -2.11 -19.65
N LEU A 28 -1.38 -2.59 -20.79
CA LEU A 28 -0.99 -3.85 -21.42
C LEU A 28 0.09 -3.60 -22.47
N PHE A 29 1.14 -4.43 -22.48
CA PHE A 29 2.12 -4.51 -23.57
C PHE A 29 1.94 -5.84 -24.31
N ALA A 30 2.07 -5.82 -25.64
CA ALA A 30 1.97 -7.00 -26.49
C ALA A 30 2.91 -6.90 -27.69
N GLU A 31 3.44 -8.04 -28.15
CA GLU A 31 4.29 -8.10 -29.35
C GLU A 31 3.46 -8.13 -30.65
N GLU A 32 2.17 -8.48 -30.56
CA GLU A 32 1.26 -8.55 -31.71
C GLU A 32 -0.02 -7.74 -31.46
N THR A 33 -0.48 -7.01 -32.48
CA THR A 33 -1.69 -6.19 -32.42
C THR A 33 -2.95 -7.00 -32.11
N ASN A 34 -3.02 -8.24 -32.59
CA ASN A 34 -4.16 -9.14 -32.40
C ASN A 34 -4.39 -9.50 -30.92
N LEU A 35 -3.32 -9.54 -30.12
CA LEU A 35 -3.39 -9.84 -28.69
C LEU A 35 -4.01 -8.67 -27.90
N ILE A 36 -3.82 -7.43 -28.35
CA ILE A 36 -4.45 -6.25 -27.75
C ILE A 36 -5.97 -6.31 -27.94
N GLU A 37 -6.42 -6.60 -29.16
CA GLU A 37 -7.85 -6.72 -29.46
C GLU A 37 -8.48 -7.91 -28.74
N ALA A 38 -7.77 -9.04 -28.62
CA ALA A 38 -8.25 -10.21 -27.89
C ALA A 38 -8.37 -9.93 -26.38
N VAL A 39 -7.36 -9.35 -25.75
CA VAL A 39 -7.34 -9.11 -24.29
C VAL A 39 -8.30 -7.98 -23.88
N THR A 40 -8.52 -6.98 -24.73
CA THR A 40 -9.49 -5.90 -24.44
C THR A 40 -10.96 -6.32 -24.61
N ASN A 41 -11.24 -7.37 -25.39
CA ASN A 41 -12.60 -7.84 -25.68
C ASN A 41 -12.99 -9.14 -24.97
N ILE A 42 -12.05 -9.85 -24.34
CA ILE A 42 -12.32 -11.10 -23.64
C ILE A 42 -12.32 -10.86 -22.13
N PRO A 43 -13.41 -11.19 -21.41
CA PRO A 43 -13.36 -11.34 -19.96
C PRO A 43 -12.38 -12.48 -19.65
N SER A 44 -11.19 -12.10 -19.15
CA SER A 44 -10.15 -12.93 -18.55
C SER A 44 -10.34 -14.45 -18.74
N LEU A 45 -9.69 -15.04 -19.74
CA LEU A 45 -9.63 -16.50 -19.87
C LEU A 45 -9.05 -17.07 -18.56
N GLY A 46 -9.86 -17.90 -17.90
CA GLY A 46 -9.59 -18.50 -16.59
C GLY A 46 -8.47 -19.55 -16.62
N GLU A 47 -7.27 -19.17 -17.07
CA GLU A 47 -6.08 -19.95 -16.79
C GLU A 47 -5.65 -19.67 -15.35
N SER A 48 -5.66 -20.72 -14.52
CA SER A 48 -5.17 -20.63 -13.14
C SER A 48 -3.65 -20.44 -13.14
N MET A 49 -3.17 -19.30 -12.64
CA MET A 49 -1.76 -19.11 -12.32
C MET A 49 -1.36 -20.13 -11.25
N ASN A 50 -0.48 -21.08 -11.58
CA ASN A 50 -0.14 -22.20 -10.68
C ASN A 50 1.17 -21.98 -9.92
N GLN A 51 1.97 -20.98 -10.30
CA GLN A 51 3.19 -20.58 -9.62
C GLN A 51 3.13 -19.10 -9.27
N HIS A 52 3.57 -18.74 -8.06
CA HIS A 52 3.61 -17.35 -7.60
C HIS A 52 4.73 -17.09 -6.61
N ILE A 53 5.27 -15.87 -6.67
CA ILE A 53 6.22 -15.28 -5.72
C ILE A 53 5.63 -13.96 -5.25
N GLN A 54 5.71 -13.70 -3.95
CA GLN A 54 5.31 -12.43 -3.35
C GLN A 54 6.44 -11.88 -2.49
N ILE A 55 6.76 -10.61 -2.67
CA ILE A 55 7.78 -9.88 -1.91
C ILE A 55 7.09 -8.67 -1.28
N GLY A 56 7.24 -8.52 0.04
CA GLY A 56 6.80 -7.36 0.80
C GLY A 56 7.98 -6.67 1.45
N ILE A 57 8.18 -5.39 1.14
CA ILE A 57 9.18 -4.52 1.76
C ILE A 57 8.44 -3.42 2.50
N ARG A 58 8.61 -3.40 3.82
CA ARG A 58 7.88 -2.46 4.68
C ARG A 58 8.24 -1.01 4.37
N ASP A 59 9.52 -0.69 4.41
CA ASP A 59 10.06 0.64 4.13
C ASP A 59 11.38 0.50 3.36
N ILE A 60 11.62 1.35 2.37
CA ILE A 60 12.87 1.43 1.61
C ILE A 60 13.21 2.90 1.32
N GLY A 61 14.50 3.23 1.42
CA GLY A 61 15.03 4.55 1.09
C GLY A 61 16.14 4.44 0.04
N ILE A 62 16.13 5.34 -0.93
CA ILE A 62 17.12 5.41 -2.02
C ILE A 62 17.66 6.83 -2.04
N ALA A 63 18.97 6.98 -1.82
CA ALA A 63 19.68 8.25 -1.97
C ALA A 63 20.35 8.30 -3.34
N ILE A 64 20.16 9.41 -4.04
CA ILE A 64 20.87 9.74 -5.28
C ILE A 64 21.93 10.76 -4.91
N ILE A 65 23.20 10.43 -5.17
CA ILE A 65 24.35 11.25 -4.80
C ILE A 65 25.12 11.69 -6.04
N ASP A 66 25.73 12.86 -5.98
CA ASP A 66 26.77 13.28 -6.91
C ASP A 66 28.13 12.77 -6.39
N ASP A 67 28.78 11.88 -7.14
CA ASP A 67 30.04 11.28 -6.74
C ASP A 67 31.24 12.25 -6.86
N ILE A 68 31.12 13.28 -7.69
CA ILE A 68 32.14 14.32 -7.90
C ILE A 68 32.02 15.38 -6.81
N ALA A 69 30.82 15.95 -6.65
CA ALA A 69 30.54 17.00 -5.66
C ALA A 69 30.42 16.46 -4.23
N ARG A 70 30.24 15.15 -4.06
CA ARG A 70 30.04 14.45 -2.78
C ARG A 70 28.88 14.99 -1.97
N ASN A 71 27.77 15.30 -2.63
CA ASN A 71 26.54 15.75 -2.01
C ASN A 71 25.35 14.85 -2.41
N ASP A 72 24.32 14.86 -1.56
CA ASP A 72 23.07 14.17 -1.84
C ASP A 72 22.21 15.09 -2.72
N LEU A 73 21.73 14.55 -3.84
CA LEU A 73 20.88 15.26 -4.77
C LEU A 73 19.41 15.06 -4.39
N PHE A 74 19.01 13.80 -4.19
CA PHE A 74 17.63 13.46 -3.86
C PHE A 74 17.57 12.26 -2.93
N TYR A 75 16.55 12.25 -2.09
CA TYR A 75 16.17 11.09 -1.30
C TYR A 75 14.76 10.64 -1.68
N ILE A 76 14.63 9.37 -2.06
CA ILE A 76 13.35 8.73 -2.39
C ILE A 76 13.04 7.75 -1.27
N SER A 77 11.94 7.97 -0.55
CA SER A 77 11.41 7.02 0.43
C SER A 77 10.14 6.38 -0.10
N ILE A 78 10.07 5.06 0.02
CA ILE A 78 8.85 4.29 -0.12
C ILE A 78 8.53 3.71 1.26
N GLY A 79 7.38 4.10 1.80
CA GLY A 79 6.96 3.71 3.13
C GLY A 79 5.68 2.91 3.13
N LYS A 80 5.47 2.16 4.20
CA LYS A 80 4.22 1.43 4.47
C LYS A 80 2.98 2.32 4.40
N SER A 81 1.81 1.70 4.23
CA SER A 81 0.54 2.42 4.33
C SER A 81 0.33 2.97 5.74
N LYS A 82 -0.64 3.88 5.87
CA LYS A 82 -1.15 4.25 7.20
C LYS A 82 -1.75 3.03 7.89
N GLU A 83 -1.58 2.98 9.19
CA GLU A 83 -2.24 2.07 10.09
C GLU A 83 -3.75 2.28 10.01
N ILE A 84 -4.47 1.18 9.82
CA ILE A 84 -5.92 1.20 9.92
C ILE A 84 -6.42 0.09 10.81
N TRP A 85 -7.42 0.43 11.62
CA TRP A 85 -8.21 -0.54 12.37
C TRP A 85 -9.53 -0.75 11.66
N MET A 86 -9.93 -2.01 11.55
CA MET A 86 -11.17 -2.40 10.90
C MET A 86 -11.95 -3.37 11.77
N GLU A 87 -13.24 -3.12 11.87
CA GLU A 87 -14.18 -4.08 12.44
C GLU A 87 -14.31 -5.26 11.49
N THR A 88 -14.13 -6.47 12.03
CA THR A 88 -14.23 -7.72 11.27
C THR A 88 -15.47 -8.48 11.69
N SER A 89 -16.44 -8.58 10.79
CA SER A 89 -17.57 -9.50 10.90
C SER A 89 -17.45 -10.61 9.86
N LYS A 90 -18.31 -11.65 9.95
CA LYS A 90 -18.28 -12.77 8.99
C LYS A 90 -18.50 -12.34 7.53
N SER A 91 -19.22 -11.24 7.29
CA SER A 91 -19.61 -10.80 5.94
C SER A 91 -19.12 -9.41 5.55
N HIS A 92 -18.64 -8.61 6.51
CA HIS A 92 -18.23 -7.23 6.26
C HIS A 92 -16.96 -6.87 7.02
N ILE A 93 -16.08 -6.16 6.33
CA ILE A 93 -14.92 -5.48 6.90
C ILE A 93 -15.20 -3.99 6.77
N LYS A 94 -15.18 -3.28 7.90
CA LYS A 94 -15.50 -1.84 7.93
C LYS A 94 -14.37 -1.08 8.63
N PRO A 95 -13.78 -0.06 8.01
CA PRO A 95 -12.82 0.79 8.69
C PRO A 95 -13.48 1.57 9.83
N LEU A 96 -12.76 1.70 10.94
CA LEU A 96 -13.19 2.54 12.06
C LEU A 96 -13.13 4.03 11.70
N SER A 97 -13.79 4.87 12.50
CA SER A 97 -13.68 6.33 12.37
C SER A 97 -12.22 6.78 12.56
N HIS A 98 -11.83 7.89 11.95
CA HIS A 98 -10.46 8.39 12.03
C HIS A 98 -9.99 8.62 13.48
N ASN A 99 -10.86 9.20 14.33
CA ASN A 99 -10.53 9.47 15.73
C ASN A 99 -10.37 8.18 16.53
N LEU A 100 -11.30 7.23 16.36
CA LEU A 100 -11.25 5.95 17.06
C LEU A 100 -10.00 5.16 16.65
N ASN A 101 -9.70 5.13 15.35
CA ASN A 101 -8.52 4.49 14.79
C ASN A 101 -7.23 5.09 15.37
N LYS A 102 -7.13 6.43 15.42
CA LYS A 102 -6.00 7.13 16.02
C LYS A 102 -5.80 6.78 17.49
N HIS A 103 -6.84 6.90 18.32
CA HIS A 103 -6.74 6.59 19.75
C HIS A 103 -6.41 5.12 20.00
N LEU A 104 -6.97 4.22 19.19
CA LEU A 104 -6.71 2.79 19.30
C LEU A 104 -5.25 2.46 18.94
N ASP A 105 -4.69 3.10 17.92
CA ASP A 105 -3.28 2.91 17.55
C ASP A 105 -2.33 3.49 18.60
N GLU A 106 -2.66 4.62 19.22
CA GLU A 106 -1.90 5.16 20.37
C GLU A 106 -1.89 4.19 21.57
N GLN A 107 -3.03 3.59 21.91
CA GLN A 107 -3.10 2.57 22.97
C GLN A 107 -2.37 1.28 22.57
N TYR A 108 -2.42 0.92 21.29
CA TYR A 108 -1.70 -0.24 20.77
C TYR A 108 -0.18 -0.08 20.88
N GLU A 109 0.36 1.11 20.61
CA GLU A 109 1.78 1.37 20.80
C GLU A 109 2.21 1.21 22.26
N LEU A 110 1.36 1.62 23.21
CA LEU A 110 1.60 1.41 24.64
C LEU A 110 1.58 -0.08 24.98
N TYR A 111 0.57 -0.82 24.49
CA TYR A 111 0.51 -2.26 24.63
C TYR A 111 1.77 -2.96 24.08
N PHE A 112 2.19 -2.60 22.88
CA PHE A 112 3.37 -3.19 22.27
C PHE A 112 4.64 -2.88 23.05
N LYS A 113 4.78 -1.65 23.59
CA LYS A 113 5.90 -1.29 24.49
C LYS A 113 5.88 -2.10 25.78
N ASP A 114 4.72 -2.23 26.41
CA ASP A 114 4.55 -2.98 27.65
C ASP A 114 4.88 -4.47 27.47
N GLN A 115 4.40 -5.10 26.38
CA GLN A 115 4.70 -6.49 26.04
C GLN A 115 6.20 -6.73 25.82
N ASN A 116 6.89 -5.80 25.16
CA ASN A 116 8.33 -5.91 24.93
C ASN A 116 9.16 -5.66 26.20
N ALA A 117 8.71 -4.77 27.08
CA ALA A 117 9.40 -4.47 28.34
C ALA A 117 9.20 -5.57 29.40
N HIS A 118 8.04 -6.23 29.39
CA HIS A 118 7.65 -7.23 30.38
C HIS A 118 7.24 -8.57 29.74
N PRO A 119 8.15 -9.24 29.01
CA PRO A 119 7.86 -10.51 28.39
C PRO A 119 7.59 -11.56 29.49
N ASN A 120 6.40 -12.17 29.46
CA ASN A 120 5.90 -13.19 30.41
C ASN A 120 5.33 -12.64 31.74
N ASP A 121 5.00 -11.37 31.84
CA ASP A 121 4.27 -10.84 33.00
C ASP A 121 2.74 -10.94 32.77
N GLU A 122 2.06 -11.73 33.61
CA GLU A 122 0.61 -11.97 33.50
C GLU A 122 -0.23 -10.72 33.75
N ASP A 123 0.25 -9.77 34.57
CA ASP A 123 -0.46 -8.52 34.84
C ASP A 123 -0.43 -7.62 33.61
N PHE A 124 0.70 -7.59 32.89
CA PHE A 124 0.83 -6.86 31.63
C PHE A 124 0.16 -7.57 30.45
N ALA A 125 0.14 -8.91 30.44
CA ALA A 125 -0.58 -9.71 29.44
C ALA A 125 -2.10 -9.47 29.50
N ASN A 126 -2.66 -9.34 30.71
CA ASN A 126 -4.10 -9.13 30.93
C ASN A 126 -4.47 -7.65 31.13
N LYS A 127 -3.52 -6.73 30.93
CA LYS A 127 -3.73 -5.30 31.11
C LYS A 127 -4.82 -4.79 30.16
N LYS A 128 -5.82 -4.13 30.74
CA LYS A 128 -6.87 -3.46 29.98
C LYS A 128 -6.47 -2.02 29.68
N TYR A 129 -6.60 -1.64 28.42
CA TYR A 129 -6.40 -0.29 27.93
C TYR A 129 -7.75 0.42 27.84
N ARG A 130 -7.74 1.75 27.74
CA ARG A 130 -8.96 2.56 27.70
C ARG A 130 -8.90 3.59 26.58
N ILE A 131 -10.04 3.83 25.96
CA ILE A 131 -10.26 4.88 24.96
C ILE A 131 -11.59 5.55 25.28
N ASP A 132 -11.75 6.84 25.02
CA ASP A 132 -12.91 7.61 25.51
C ASP A 132 -14.28 7.02 25.14
N GLU A 133 -14.37 6.36 23.97
CA GLU A 133 -15.61 5.76 23.46
C GLU A 133 -15.88 4.33 23.98
N HIS A 134 -14.89 3.66 24.60
CA HIS A 134 -15.00 2.26 25.05
C HIS A 134 -14.44 2.05 26.46
N ARG A 135 -15.16 1.27 27.26
CA ARG A 135 -14.84 1.05 28.67
C ARG A 135 -13.50 0.34 28.86
N ASP A 136 -13.29 -0.73 28.10
CA ASP A 136 -12.11 -1.58 28.18
C ASP A 136 -11.69 -2.00 26.75
N VAL A 137 -10.38 -2.05 26.52
CA VAL A 137 -9.74 -2.55 25.30
C VAL A 137 -8.74 -3.63 25.69
N SER A 138 -8.88 -4.80 25.09
CA SER A 138 -7.91 -5.90 25.21
C SER A 138 -7.24 -6.11 23.87
N PHE A 139 -5.90 -6.08 23.83
CA PHE A 139 -5.13 -6.33 22.62
C PHE A 139 -4.60 -7.76 22.60
N ASP A 140 -4.53 -8.33 21.40
CA ASP A 140 -3.88 -9.61 21.12
C ASP A 140 -3.23 -9.54 19.73
N ASP A 141 -1.89 -9.43 19.72
CA ASP A 141 -1.04 -9.29 18.54
C ASP A 141 -1.49 -8.18 17.57
N TYR A 142 -2.24 -8.49 16.50
CA TYR A 142 -2.79 -7.51 15.55
C TYR A 142 -4.31 -7.34 15.66
N THR A 143 -4.90 -7.77 16.78
CA THR A 143 -6.34 -7.68 17.02
C THR A 143 -6.63 -6.98 18.34
N ALA A 144 -7.84 -6.45 18.47
CA ALA A 144 -8.33 -5.92 19.72
C ALA A 144 -9.81 -6.25 19.92
N GLU A 145 -10.19 -6.54 21.16
CA GLU A 145 -11.60 -6.60 21.59
C GLU A 145 -11.94 -5.29 22.29
N LEU A 146 -12.88 -4.53 21.70
CA LEU A 146 -13.40 -3.29 22.27
C LEU A 146 -14.68 -3.60 23.03
N THR A 147 -14.75 -3.25 24.32
CA THR A 147 -15.97 -3.36 25.12
C THR A 147 -16.59 -1.99 25.35
N ASP A 148 -17.80 -1.77 24.86
CA ASP A 148 -18.53 -0.52 25.06
C ASP A 148 -19.06 -0.37 26.51
N HIS A 149 -19.63 0.79 26.83
CA HIS A 149 -20.20 1.03 28.16
C HIS A 149 -21.45 0.18 28.47
N GLN A 150 -22.09 -0.40 27.45
CA GLN A 150 -23.27 -1.26 27.56
C GLN A 150 -22.89 -2.75 27.68
N GLY A 151 -21.60 -3.08 27.55
CA GLY A 151 -21.05 -4.43 27.63
C GLY A 151 -21.01 -5.17 26.29
N HIS A 152 -21.33 -4.52 25.17
CA HIS A 152 -21.15 -5.11 23.85
C HIS A 152 -19.67 -5.17 23.48
N ARG A 153 -19.30 -6.26 22.80
CA ARG A 153 -17.91 -6.55 22.39
C ARG A 153 -17.80 -6.53 20.89
N VAL A 154 -16.81 -5.81 20.39
CA VAL A 154 -16.51 -5.70 18.96
C VAL A 154 -15.06 -6.12 18.72
N LEU A 155 -14.86 -7.07 17.80
CA LEU A 155 -13.53 -7.49 17.39
C LEU A 155 -13.05 -6.63 16.23
N VAL A 156 -11.88 -6.02 16.41
CA VAL A 156 -11.23 -5.19 15.40
C VAL A 156 -9.85 -5.75 15.07
N LYS A 157 -9.44 -5.59 13.82
CA LYS A 157 -8.14 -6.02 13.31
C LYS A 157 -7.33 -4.82 12.82
N ARG A 158 -6.07 -4.77 13.24
CA ARG A 158 -5.07 -3.83 12.74
C ARG A 158 -4.56 -4.30 11.39
N GLN A 159 -4.53 -3.40 10.42
CA GLN A 159 -3.95 -3.64 9.11
C GLN A 159 -2.99 -2.54 8.72
N VAL A 160 -1.88 -2.96 8.13
CA VAL A 160 -0.88 -2.11 7.49
C VAL A 160 -0.37 -2.86 6.27
N LEU A 161 -0.21 -2.16 5.16
CA LEU A 161 0.30 -2.72 3.91
C LEU A 161 1.77 -2.32 3.75
N ASP A 162 2.59 -3.25 3.27
CA ASP A 162 4.00 -3.02 2.97
C ASP A 162 4.19 -1.84 2.01
N GLY A 163 5.23 -1.04 2.19
CA GLY A 163 5.47 0.13 1.36
C GLY A 163 5.64 -0.22 -0.11
N LEU A 164 6.37 -1.30 -0.39
CA LEU A 164 6.51 -1.91 -1.70
C LEU A 164 6.08 -3.37 -1.61
N TRP A 165 5.06 -3.72 -2.39
CA TRP A 165 4.62 -5.10 -2.57
C TRP A 165 4.77 -5.48 -4.04
N ILE A 166 5.37 -6.64 -4.30
CA ILE A 166 5.59 -7.18 -5.64
C ILE A 166 5.02 -8.59 -5.66
N GLY A 167 4.07 -8.82 -6.57
CA GLY A 167 3.55 -10.13 -6.90
C GLY A 167 3.97 -10.52 -8.31
N PHE A 168 4.59 -11.68 -8.45
CA PHE A 168 4.86 -12.28 -9.74
C PHE A 168 4.19 -13.65 -9.79
N ALA A 169 3.33 -13.89 -10.78
CA ALA A 169 2.61 -15.12 -10.95
C ALA A 169 2.72 -15.60 -12.40
N TRP A 170 2.80 -16.90 -12.61
CA TRP A 170 2.90 -17.44 -13.96
C TRP A 170 2.30 -18.85 -14.08
N SER A 171 2.07 -19.24 -15.32
CA SER A 171 1.62 -20.54 -15.79
C SER A 171 2.45 -20.95 -17.02
N THR A 172 2.01 -21.95 -17.77
CA THR A 172 2.67 -22.37 -19.01
C THR A 172 2.59 -21.31 -20.10
N SER A 173 1.47 -20.60 -20.20
CA SER A 173 1.18 -19.64 -21.28
C SER A 173 1.09 -18.20 -20.84
N ASN A 174 0.99 -17.92 -19.54
CA ASN A 174 0.77 -16.57 -19.04
C ASN A 174 1.69 -16.22 -17.88
N ALA A 175 2.02 -14.93 -17.77
CA ALA A 175 2.71 -14.36 -16.62
C ALA A 175 2.08 -13.02 -16.25
N ALA A 176 2.02 -12.73 -14.96
CA ALA A 176 1.48 -11.51 -14.39
C ALA A 176 2.47 -10.94 -13.38
N PHE A 177 2.77 -9.65 -13.53
CA PHE A 177 3.61 -8.89 -12.62
C PHE A 177 2.79 -7.73 -12.08
N HIS A 178 2.70 -7.65 -10.75
CA HIS A 178 1.91 -6.65 -10.05
C HIS A 178 2.79 -5.98 -9.00
N VAL A 179 2.87 -4.65 -9.06
CA VAL A 179 3.57 -3.84 -8.07
C VAL A 179 2.57 -2.91 -7.41
N ARG A 180 2.61 -2.84 -6.08
CA ARG A 180 1.86 -1.88 -5.30
C ARG A 180 2.83 -1.07 -4.44
N ILE A 181 2.76 0.25 -4.58
CA ILE A 181 3.49 1.23 -3.78
C ILE A 181 2.47 2.01 -2.96
N ASN A 182 2.62 2.06 -1.63
CA ASN A 182 1.61 2.68 -0.77
C ASN A 182 1.88 4.16 -0.46
N ARG A 183 3.11 4.51 -0.07
CA ARG A 183 3.52 5.89 0.15
C ARG A 183 4.87 6.10 -0.50
N VAL A 184 4.98 7.16 -1.28
CA VAL A 184 6.24 7.61 -1.88
C VAL A 184 6.48 9.06 -1.48
N GLN A 185 7.71 9.39 -1.12
CA GLN A 185 8.14 10.76 -0.91
C GLN A 185 9.50 10.96 -1.57
N ILE A 186 9.66 12.09 -2.26
CA ILE A 186 10.91 12.47 -2.92
C ILE A 186 11.29 13.83 -2.36
N ASP A 187 12.44 13.86 -1.70
CA ASP A 187 13.02 15.05 -1.12
C ASP A 187 14.22 15.49 -1.95
N ASN A 188 14.38 16.80 -2.10
CA ASN A 188 15.55 17.41 -2.72
C ASN A 188 16.53 17.77 -1.60
N GLU A 189 17.65 17.05 -1.56
CA GLU A 189 18.65 17.15 -0.49
C GLU A 189 19.69 18.26 -0.77
N HIS A 190 19.53 18.99 -1.87
CA HIS A 190 20.42 20.11 -2.17
C HIS A 190 20.27 21.23 -1.13
N GLU A 191 21.39 21.70 -0.57
CA GLU A 191 21.45 22.77 0.45
C GLU A 191 20.66 24.05 0.12
N PHE A 192 20.47 24.35 -1.17
CA PHE A 192 19.76 25.55 -1.65
C PHE A 192 18.49 25.20 -2.44
N ALA A 193 17.91 24.02 -2.20
CA ALA A 193 16.67 23.61 -2.83
C ALA A 193 15.54 24.59 -2.50
N LEU A 194 14.97 25.23 -3.53
CA LEU A 194 13.75 26.04 -3.38
C LEU A 194 12.55 25.19 -2.97
N PHE A 195 12.56 23.90 -3.35
CA PHE A 195 11.53 22.92 -3.04
C PHE A 195 12.19 21.70 -2.39
N PRO A 196 12.31 21.66 -1.05
CA PRO A 196 12.96 20.55 -0.34
C PRO A 196 12.14 19.25 -0.42
N VAL A 197 10.82 19.34 -0.67
CA VAL A 197 9.96 18.19 -0.94
C VAL A 197 9.46 18.31 -2.38
N VAL A 198 9.92 17.42 -3.23
CA VAL A 198 9.55 17.37 -4.66
C VAL A 198 8.23 16.64 -4.84
N LEU A 199 8.03 15.54 -4.11
CA LEU A 199 6.81 14.75 -4.18
C LEU A 199 6.45 14.22 -2.80
N ASN A 200 5.22 14.44 -2.37
CA ASN A 200 4.63 13.75 -1.23
C ASN A 200 3.11 13.72 -1.46
N PRO A 201 2.56 12.64 -2.06
CA PRO A 201 1.16 12.57 -2.41
C PRO A 201 0.31 12.66 -1.15
N ILE A 202 -0.40 13.77 -0.99
CA ILE A 202 -1.37 13.93 0.09
C ILE A 202 -2.70 13.37 -0.43
N VAL A 203 -3.18 12.31 0.22
CA VAL A 203 -4.53 11.82 -0.05
C VAL A 203 -5.52 12.90 0.39
N SER A 204 -6.11 13.58 -0.59
CA SER A 204 -7.21 14.54 -0.39
C SER A 204 -8.36 13.85 0.36
N LYS A 205 -8.92 14.50 1.38
CA LYS A 205 -10.14 14.00 2.08
C LYS A 205 -11.34 13.86 1.14
N ALA A 206 -11.28 14.48 -0.04
CA ALA A 206 -12.27 14.37 -1.09
C ALA A 206 -11.71 13.50 -2.22
N ALA A 207 -11.94 12.20 -2.13
CA ALA A 207 -12.04 11.21 -3.22
C ALA A 207 -11.50 9.87 -2.72
N GLY A 208 -12.39 8.89 -2.59
CA GLY A 208 -11.98 7.52 -2.76
C GLY A 208 -11.45 7.33 -4.19
N THR A 209 -10.34 6.60 -4.29
CA THR A 209 -9.77 6.07 -5.53
C THR A 209 -8.98 7.06 -6.41
N ASP A 210 -7.88 6.51 -6.94
CA ASP A 210 -7.02 7.00 -8.03
C ASP A 210 -5.91 8.01 -7.73
N ILE A 211 -4.68 7.48 -7.74
CA ILE A 211 -3.46 8.21 -8.09
C ILE A 211 -3.63 8.66 -9.54
N ARG A 212 -4.05 9.91 -9.75
CA ARG A 212 -3.98 10.56 -11.06
C ARG A 212 -2.51 10.87 -11.34
N MET A 213 -2.01 10.33 -12.46
CA MET A 213 -0.69 10.63 -13.00
C MET A 213 -0.49 12.14 -13.15
N PHE A 214 0.68 12.63 -12.71
CA PHE A 214 1.06 14.02 -12.76
C PHE A 214 1.21 14.51 -14.21
N HIS A 215 0.65 15.68 -14.47
CA HIS A 215 1.00 16.54 -15.61
C HIS A 215 2.32 17.22 -15.25
N PHE A 216 3.34 17.10 -16.10
CA PHE A 216 4.49 17.98 -16.05
C PHE A 216 4.14 19.21 -16.89
N ASP A 217 3.93 20.35 -16.24
CA ASP A 217 3.97 21.64 -16.94
C ASP A 217 5.43 21.91 -17.33
N GLN A 218 5.63 22.20 -18.62
CA GLN A 218 6.90 22.62 -19.20
C GLN A 218 7.32 24.00 -18.69
#